data_AF-A0A9E1MNE4-F1
#
_entry.id   AF-A0A9E1MNE4-F1
#
_cell.length_a   1.000
_cell.length_b   1.000
_cell.length_c   1.000
_cell.angle_alpha   90.00
_cell.angle_beta   90.00
_cell.angle_gamma   90.00
#
_symmetry.space_group_name_H-M   'P 1'
#
loop_
_entity.id
_entity.type
_entity.pdbx_description
1 polymer ?
#
loop_
_entity_poly.entity_id
_entity_poly.type
_entity_poly.pdbx_seq_one_letter_code
_entity_poly.pdbx_strand_id
1 'polypeptide(L)' 'MESIKILRMKRNLKQTDIAEKLGITQGAVSYWESDGAFPPSRFLPKLASIFDCTIDELFKDEEDFGS' A
#
# COMPACT_ATOMS: atom_id res chain seq x y z
N MET A 1 -9.07 -0.37 -0.40
CA MET A 1 -7.99 -1.20 0.16
C MET A 1 -7.55 -0.66 1.50
N GLU A 2 -8.03 -1.29 2.56
CA GLU A 2 -7.60 -0.97 3.90
C GLU A 2 -6.13 -1.37 4.13
N SER A 3 -5.69 -2.48 3.53
CA SER A 3 -4.36 -3.11 3.65
C SER A 3 -3.20 -2.13 3.42
N ILE A 4 -3.20 -1.41 2.29
CA ILE A 4 -2.12 -0.46 1.95
C ILE A 4 -2.07 0.69 2.97
N LYS A 5 -3.23 1.20 3.37
CA LYS A 5 -3.33 2.27 4.35
C LYS A 5 -2.80 1.81 5.71
N ILE A 6 -3.18 0.61 6.15
CA ILE A 6 -2.72 0.01 7.41
C ILE A 6 -1.20 -0.18 7.39
N LEU A 7 -0.67 -0.84 6.36
CA LEU A 7 0.76 -1.10 6.21
C LEU A 7 1.56 0.20 6.18
N ARG A 8 1.07 1.21 5.47
CA ARG A 8 1.65 2.56 5.45
C ARG A 8 1.66 3.18 6.85
N MET A 9 0.54 3.12 7.58
CA MET A 9 0.43 3.66 8.93
C MET A 9 1.30 2.92 9.94
N LYS A 10 1.39 1.58 9.87
CA LYS A 10 2.29 0.75 10.70
C LYS A 10 3.76 1.15 10.53
N ARG A 11 4.13 1.66 9.36
CA ARG A 11 5.48 2.15 9.05
C ARG A 11 5.66 3.66 9.26
N ASN A 12 4.66 4.38 9.77
CA ASN A 12 4.65 5.84 9.92
C ASN A 12 4.98 6.60 8.61
N LEU A 13 4.56 6.05 7.47
CA LEU A 13 4.79 6.67 6.16
C LEU A 13 3.61 7.58 5.76
N LYS A 14 3.90 8.66 5.07
CA LYS A 14 2.90 9.49 4.38
C LYS A 14 2.63 8.94 2.99
N GLN A 15 1.47 9.29 2.43
CA GLN A 15 1.14 8.93 1.03
C GLN A 15 2.16 9.52 0.05
N THR A 16 2.70 10.70 0.35
CA THR A 16 3.77 11.35 -0.43
C THR A 16 5.05 10.51 -0.44
N ASP A 17 5.40 9.88 0.67
CA ASP A 17 6.62 9.07 0.76
C ASP A 17 6.54 7.84 -0.14
N ILE A 18 5.36 7.23 -0.24
CA ILE A 18 5.08 6.13 -1.17
C ILE A 18 5.13 6.63 -2.61
N ALA A 19 4.51 7.78 -2.87
CA ALA A 19 4.45 8.39 -4.19
C ALA A 19 5.86 8.71 -4.74
N GLU A 20 6.72 9.29 -3.91
CA GLU A 20 8.12 9.58 -4.22
C GLU A 20 8.92 8.31 -4.51
N LYS A 21 8.80 7.29 -3.66
CA LYS A 21 9.50 5.99 -3.85
C LYS A 21 9.07 5.27 -5.13
N LEU A 22 7.82 5.45 -5.55
CA LEU A 22 7.26 4.80 -6.74
C LEU A 22 7.34 5.67 -8.00
N GLY A 23 7.69 6.95 -7.89
CA GLY A 23 7.71 7.90 -8.99
C GLY A 23 6.31 8.19 -9.55
N ILE A 24 5.30 8.29 -8.68
CA ILE A 24 3.91 8.54 -9.02
C ILE A 24 3.36 9.74 -8.23
N THR A 25 2.10 10.09 -8.46
CA THR A 25 1.43 11.16 -7.70
C THR A 25 0.90 10.64 -6.37
N GLN A 26 0.83 11.51 -5.35
CA GLN A 26 0.13 11.20 -4.09
C GLN A 26 -1.32 10.78 -4.34
N GLY A 27 -1.98 11.39 -5.34
CA GLY A 27 -3.34 11.04 -5.74
C GLY A 27 -3.49 9.58 -6.17
N ALA A 28 -2.48 8.99 -6.82
CA ALA A 28 -2.48 7.57 -7.16
C ALA A 28 -2.47 6.68 -5.91
N VAL A 29 -1.64 7.03 -4.91
CA VAL A 29 -1.60 6.31 -3.62
C VAL A 29 -2.93 6.46 -2.87
N SER A 30 -3.48 7.68 -2.83
CA SER A 30 -4.79 7.93 -2.22
C SER A 30 -5.91 7.13 -2.87
N TYR A 31 -5.88 7.01 -4.20
CA TYR A 31 -6.88 6.25 -4.97
C TYR A 31 -6.82 4.75 -4.67
N TRP A 32 -5.62 4.20 -4.43
CA TRP A 32 -5.46 2.82 -4.01
C TRP A 32 -5.99 2.59 -2.60
N GLU A 33 -5.71 3.51 -1.67
CA GLU A 33 -6.18 3.43 -0.28
C GLU A 33 -7.70 3.60 -0.14
N SER A 34 -8.36 4.36 -1.02
CA SER A 34 -9.78 4.71 -0.91
C SER A 34 -10.74 3.83 -1.74
N ASP A 35 -10.36 2.58 -2.03
CA ASP A 35 -11.15 1.60 -2.81
C ASP A 35 -11.42 1.97 -4.27
N GLY A 36 -10.65 2.91 -4.83
CA GLY A 36 -10.79 3.32 -6.21
C GLY A 36 -10.28 2.29 -7.22
N ALA A 37 -9.11 1.69 -6.95
CA ALA A 37 -8.52 0.63 -7.76
C ALA A 37 -7.34 -0.06 -7.08
N PHE A 38 -6.99 -1.26 -7.57
CA PHE A 38 -5.77 -1.97 -7.20
C PHE A 38 -4.51 -1.29 -7.80
N PRO A 39 -3.37 -1.27 -7.09
CA PRO A 39 -2.11 -0.89 -7.69
C PRO A 39 -1.80 -1.80 -8.88
N PRO A 40 -1.35 -1.26 -10.02
CA PRO A 40 -0.85 -2.07 -11.13
C PRO A 40 0.21 -3.07 -10.66
N SER A 41 0.20 -4.29 -11.22
CA SER A 41 1.08 -5.40 -10.83
C SER A 41 2.57 -5.03 -10.76
N ARG A 42 3.03 -4.13 -11.64
CA ARG A 42 4.40 -3.59 -11.65
C ARG A 42 4.82 -2.90 -10.34
N PHE A 43 3.86 -2.40 -9.55
CA PHE A 43 4.12 -1.73 -8.28
C PHE A 43 4.08 -2.68 -7.09
N LEU A 44 3.48 -3.87 -7.21
CA LEU A 44 3.34 -4.82 -6.10
C LEU A 44 4.70 -5.21 -5.48
N PRO A 45 5.75 -5.57 -6.24
CA PRO A 45 7.04 -5.91 -5.64
C PRO A 45 7.68 -4.74 -4.89
N LYS A 46 7.50 -3.52 -5.38
CA LYS A 46 8.01 -2.31 -4.73
C LYS A 46 7.22 -1.99 -3.47
N LEU A 47 5.89 -2.07 -3.51
CA LEU A 47 5.03 -1.86 -2.34
C LEU A 47 5.34 -2.88 -1.26
N ALA A 48 5.46 -4.16 -1.61
CA ALA A 48 5.87 -5.24 -0.71
C ALA A 48 7.23 -4.93 -0.05
N SER A 49 8.20 -4.43 -0.83
CA SER A 49 9.50 -4.02 -0.28
C SER A 49 9.44 -2.77 0.61
N ILE A 50 8.60 -1.79 0.29
CA ILE A 50 8.46 -0.55 1.07
C ILE A 50 7.79 -0.83 2.43
N PHE A 51 6.76 -1.68 2.41
CA PHE A 51 6.02 -2.08 3.60
C PHE A 51 6.66 -3.26 4.31
N ASP A 52 7.67 -3.87 3.70
CA ASP A 52 8.40 -5.05 4.17
C ASP A 52 7.40 -6.12 4.65
N CYS A 53 6.61 -6.54 3.65
CA CYS A 53 5.54 -7.52 3.70
C CYS A 53 5.56 -8.35 2.40
N THR A 54 4.78 -9.43 2.33
CA THR A 54 4.58 -10.17 1.09
C THR A 54 3.60 -9.45 0.16
N ILE A 55 3.57 -9.87 -1.11
CA ILE A 55 2.58 -9.36 -2.06
C ILE A 55 1.17 -9.72 -1.58
N ASP A 56 0.96 -10.93 -1.07
CA ASP A 56 -0.33 -11.39 -0.53
C ASP A 56 -0.83 -10.50 0.61
N GLU A 57 0.06 -10.03 1.50
CA GLU A 57 -0.28 -9.12 2.59
C GLU A 57 -0.79 -7.75 2.12
N LEU A 58 -0.50 -7.35 0.87
CA LEU A 58 -1.06 -6.12 0.28
C LEU A 58 -2.57 -6.23 -0.02
N PHE A 59 -3.12 -7.45 -0.01
CA PHE A 59 -4.52 -7.74 -0.34
C PHE A 59 -5.33 -8.24 0.86
N LYS A 60 -4.73 -8.30 2.05
CA LYS A 60 -5.37 -8.78 3.28
C LYS A 60 -6.12 -7.66 4.00
N ASP A 61 -7.34 -7.91 4.44
CA ASP A 61 -8.10 -6.95 5.27
C ASP A 61 -7.63 -6.96 6.74
N GLU A 62 -8.03 -5.97 7.56
CA GLU A 62 -7.62 -5.86 8.98
C GLU A 62 -7.89 -7.14 9.77
N GLU A 63 -9.01 -7.82 9.48
CA GLU A 63 -9.41 -9.05 10.14
C GLU A 63 -8.40 -10.20 9.96
N ASP A 64 -7.60 -10.17 8.89
CA ASP A 64 -6.67 -11.24 8.53
C ASP A 64 -5.28 -11.10 9.19
N PHE A 65 -5.02 -9.95 9.85
CA PHE A 65 -3.76 -9.69 10.59
C PHE A 65 -3.86 -9.97 12.10
N GLY A 66 -5.03 -10.37 12.60
CA GLY A 66 -5.34 -10.45 14.03
C GLY A 66 -5.74 -11.82 14.58
N SER A 67 -5.57 -12.91 13.81
CA SER A 67 -5.80 -14.29 14.28
C SER A 67 -4.52 -14.99 14.74
#